data_AF-A0A6G2QCR4-F1
#
_entry.id   AF-A0A6G2QCR4-F1
#
_cell.length_a   1.000
_cell.length_b   1.000
_cell.length_c   1.000
_cell.angle_alpha   90.00
_cell.angle_beta   90.00
_cell.angle_gamma   90.00
#
_symmetry.space_group_name_H-M   'P 1'
#
loop_
_entity.id
_entity.type
_entity.pdbx_description
1 polymer ?
#
loop_
_entity_poly.entity_id
_entity_poly.type
_entity_poly.pdbx_seq_one_letter_code
_entity_poly.pdbx_strand_id
1 'polypeptide(L)'
;DGGVGEETAESAEGPGPAEAAEAAEATADGAGKPELSEAAAELAAQRVERERIERRRAERDGPVESGAKLSGKAADLLAAVRAVEAGGKPASTVFAAPARPAPER
;
A
#
# COMPACT_ATOMS: atom_id res chain seq x y z
N ASP A 1 -43.72 17.10 -20.54
CA ASP A 1 -44.40 15.85 -20.16
C ASP A 1 -43.39 14.72 -20.10
N GLY A 2 -43.39 13.94 -19.03
CA GLY A 2 -42.49 12.80 -18.82
C GLY A 2 -41.71 12.87 -17.51
N GLY A 3 -42.38 12.60 -16.39
CA GLY A 3 -41.76 12.35 -15.09
C GLY A 3 -41.54 10.87 -14.83
N VAL A 4 -40.51 10.56 -14.04
CA VAL A 4 -40.32 9.36 -13.21
C VAL A 4 -39.31 9.81 -12.13
N GLY A 5 -39.54 9.78 -10.82
CA GLY A 5 -40.51 9.05 -10.01
C GLY A 5 -39.87 7.81 -9.40
N GLU A 6 -38.94 7.97 -8.45
CA GLU A 6 -38.64 6.91 -7.47
C GLU A 6 -38.04 7.51 -6.18
N GLU A 7 -38.94 7.76 -5.22
CA GLU A 7 -38.63 7.68 -3.78
C GLU A 7 -38.54 6.20 -3.40
N THR A 8 -37.54 5.81 -2.61
CA THR A 8 -37.74 4.71 -1.65
C THR A 8 -36.96 5.01 -0.38
N ALA A 9 -37.74 5.20 0.68
CA ALA A 9 -37.33 5.49 2.03
C ALA A 9 -36.94 4.23 2.80
N GLU A 10 -36.04 4.43 3.76
CA GLU A 10 -36.10 3.92 5.14
C GLU A 10 -36.15 2.39 5.38
N SER A 11 -35.11 1.89 6.05
CA SER A 11 -35.28 0.76 6.96
C SER A 11 -34.43 1.00 8.21
N ALA A 12 -35.11 1.46 9.26
CA ALA A 12 -34.63 1.49 10.63
C ALA A 12 -35.53 0.55 11.43
N GLU A 13 -34.96 -0.53 11.98
CA GLU A 13 -35.64 -1.32 13.01
C GLU A 13 -34.59 -1.92 13.98
N GLY A 14 -34.65 -1.49 15.23
CA GLY A 14 -34.33 -2.29 16.42
C GLY A 14 -35.59 -2.38 17.29
N PRO A 15 -35.67 -3.07 18.46
CA PRO A 15 -34.61 -3.64 19.33
C PRO A 15 -34.87 -5.14 19.75
N GLY A 16 -34.01 -5.71 20.64
CA GLY A 16 -34.08 -7.10 21.21
C GLY A 16 -35.26 -7.37 22.17
N PRO A 17 -35.33 -8.47 23.00
CA PRO A 17 -34.24 -9.16 23.73
C PRO A 17 -34.36 -10.72 24.00
N ALA A 18 -33.23 -11.32 24.43
CA ALA A 18 -32.98 -12.36 25.46
C ALA A 18 -33.57 -13.81 25.47
N GLU A 19 -32.70 -14.72 25.94
CA GLU A 19 -32.89 -16.03 26.64
C GLU A 19 -32.96 -17.37 25.86
N ALA A 20 -31.87 -18.15 25.97
CA ALA A 20 -31.81 -19.58 26.36
C ALA A 20 -30.33 -20.04 26.27
N ALA A 21 -29.57 -20.04 27.37
CA ALA A 21 -29.39 -21.16 28.30
C ALA A 21 -28.45 -22.27 27.79
N GLU A 22 -27.28 -22.34 28.44
CA GLU A 22 -26.46 -23.52 28.77
C GLU A 22 -26.28 -24.66 27.75
N ALA A 23 -25.12 -24.69 27.12
CA ALA A 23 -24.22 -25.85 26.95
C ALA A 23 -22.98 -25.34 26.19
N ALA A 24 -21.73 -25.46 26.60
CA ALA A 24 -21.14 -26.44 27.48
C ALA A 24 -19.92 -25.82 28.18
N GLU A 25 -19.80 -26.06 29.48
CA GLU A 25 -18.49 -26.24 30.12
C GLU A 25 -17.83 -27.46 29.45
N ALA A 26 -17.18 -27.23 28.30
CA ALA A 26 -16.15 -28.12 27.81
C ALA A 26 -14.83 -27.56 28.32
N THR A 27 -14.33 -28.16 29.39
CA THR A 27 -12.96 -28.06 29.87
C THR A 27 -11.98 -28.35 28.74
N ALA A 28 -11.62 -27.32 27.98
CA ALA A 28 -10.49 -27.30 27.06
C ALA A 28 -9.24 -26.79 27.79
N ASP A 29 -8.96 -27.33 28.98
CA ASP A 29 -7.71 -27.06 29.71
C ASP A 29 -6.58 -27.86 29.05
N GLY A 30 -6.11 -27.39 27.88
CA GLY A 30 -4.99 -28.03 27.17
C GLY A 30 -4.96 -27.79 25.67
N ALA A 31 -6.12 -27.58 25.02
CA ALA A 31 -6.17 -27.37 23.57
C ALA A 31 -5.77 -25.94 23.15
N GLY A 32 -5.97 -24.93 24.00
CA GLY A 32 -5.68 -23.53 23.67
C GLY A 32 -4.22 -23.09 23.83
N LYS A 33 -3.38 -23.81 24.57
CA LYS A 33 -1.96 -23.41 24.80
C LYS A 33 -1.10 -23.35 23.52
N PRO A 34 -1.12 -24.37 22.62
CA PRO A 34 -0.40 -24.28 21.35
C PRO A 34 -0.99 -23.21 20.41
N GLU A 35 -2.32 -23.08 20.35
CA GLU A 35 -2.99 -22.04 19.54
C GLU A 35 -2.62 -20.62 20.01
N LEU A 36 -2.51 -20.40 21.32
CA LEU A 36 -2.03 -19.14 21.89
C LEU A 36 -0.55 -18.87 21.54
N SER A 37 0.28 -19.92 21.41
CA SER A 37 1.69 -19.80 21.01
C SER A 37 1.84 -19.45 19.52
N GLU A 38 1.02 -20.03 18.66
CA GLU A 38 0.99 -19.71 17.22
C GLU A 38 0.48 -18.28 16.98
N ALA A 39 -0.61 -17.90 17.65
CA ALA A 39 -1.12 -16.53 17.61
C ALA A 39 -0.08 -15.50 18.09
N ALA A 40 0.69 -15.82 19.14
CA ALA A 40 1.77 -14.96 19.62
C ALA A 40 2.90 -14.82 18.58
N ALA A 41 3.25 -15.91 17.89
CA ALA A 41 4.25 -15.89 16.83
C ALA A 41 3.79 -15.05 15.63
N GLU A 42 2.52 -15.15 15.23
CA GLU A 42 1.94 -14.33 14.16
C GLU A 42 1.94 -12.84 14.52
N LEU A 43 1.55 -12.48 15.75
CA LEU A 43 1.59 -11.10 16.21
C LEU A 43 3.03 -10.54 16.24
N ALA A 44 4.01 -11.36 16.62
CA ALA A 44 5.42 -10.97 16.55
C ALA A 44 5.89 -10.73 15.11
N ALA A 45 5.51 -11.60 14.17
CA ALA A 45 5.83 -11.45 12.76
C ALA A 45 5.20 -10.19 12.15
N GLN A 46 3.94 -9.88 12.49
CA GLN A 46 3.27 -8.66 12.05
C GLN A 46 3.97 -7.40 12.55
N ARG A 47 4.43 -7.37 13.80
CA ARG A 47 5.19 -6.24 14.35
C ARG A 47 6.49 -6.01 13.58
N VAL A 48 7.25 -7.07 13.33
CA VAL A 48 8.50 -7.00 12.55
C VAL A 48 8.26 -6.47 11.14
N GLU A 49 7.21 -6.93 10.45
CA GLU A 49 6.89 -6.44 9.10
C GLU A 49 6.44 -4.98 9.11
N ARG A 50 5.61 -4.59 10.09
CA ARG A 50 5.20 -3.20 10.27
C ARG A 50 6.41 -2.29 10.49
N GLU A 51 7.34 -2.67 11.36
CA GLU A 51 8.58 -1.93 11.61
C GLU A 51 9.43 -1.78 10.34
N ARG A 52 9.52 -2.83 9.51
CA ARG A 52 10.22 -2.77 8.20
C ARG A 52 9.55 -1.79 7.25
N ILE A 53 8.22 -1.80 7.18
CA ILE A 53 7.45 -0.89 6.35
C ILE A 53 7.62 0.55 6.83
N GLU A 54 7.54 0.80 8.14
CA GLU A 54 7.72 2.12 8.74
C GLU A 54 9.13 2.67 8.47
N ARG A 55 10.17 1.85 8.62
CA ARG A 55 11.54 2.22 8.26
C ARG A 55 11.65 2.60 6.79
N ARG A 56 11.16 1.76 5.87
CA ARG A 56 11.19 2.05 4.43
C ARG A 56 10.36 3.29 4.09
N ARG A 57 9.25 3.54 4.77
CA ARG A 57 8.44 4.74 4.56
C ARG A 57 9.15 6.00 5.05
N ALA A 58 9.84 5.93 6.19
CA ALA A 58 10.62 7.04 6.73
C ALA A 58 11.84 7.38 5.88
N GLU A 59 12.43 6.40 5.19
CA GLU A 59 13.54 6.59 4.25
C GLU A 59 13.11 7.26 2.91
N ARG A 60 11.81 7.35 2.63
CA ARG A 60 11.31 7.97 1.39
C ARG A 60 10.94 9.43 1.64
N ASP A 61 11.29 10.31 0.71
CA ASP A 61 11.01 11.77 0.74
C ASP A 61 9.52 12.15 0.64
N GLY A 62 8.60 11.19 0.79
CA GLY A 62 7.16 11.37 0.70
C GLY A 62 6.54 10.89 -0.61
N PRO A 63 5.24 11.14 -0.80
CA PRO A 63 4.56 10.93 -2.08
C PRO A 63 5.13 11.82 -3.19
N VAL A 64 4.97 11.41 -4.44
CA VAL A 64 5.33 12.26 -5.60
C VAL A 64 4.22 13.27 -5.84
N GLU A 65 4.57 14.55 -5.86
CA GLU A 65 3.63 15.64 -6.17
C GLU A 65 3.04 15.49 -7.57
N SER A 66 1.71 15.61 -7.67
CA SER A 66 1.02 15.53 -8.96
C SER A 66 1.28 16.79 -9.80
N GLY A 67 1.41 16.63 -11.11
CA GLY A 67 1.64 17.75 -12.03
C GLY A 67 3.05 18.36 -11.99
N ALA A 68 3.97 17.83 -11.18
CA ALA A 68 5.37 18.22 -11.23
C ALA A 68 5.95 17.95 -12.64
N LYS A 69 6.57 18.97 -13.23
CA LYS A 69 7.21 18.83 -14.55
C LYS A 69 8.54 18.09 -14.43
N LEU A 70 8.76 17.14 -15.33
CA LEU A 70 10.06 16.50 -15.47
C LEU A 70 11.05 17.50 -16.07
N SER A 71 12.26 17.55 -15.52
CA SER A 71 13.31 18.47 -15.94
C SER A 71 14.68 17.78 -15.97
N GLY A 72 15.64 18.40 -16.64
CA GLY A 72 17.00 17.89 -16.80
C GLY A 72 17.01 16.45 -17.31
N LYS A 73 17.79 15.61 -16.63
CA LYS A 73 18.02 14.22 -17.04
C LYS A 73 16.74 13.39 -17.17
N ALA A 74 15.76 13.61 -16.31
CA ALA A 74 14.51 12.85 -16.36
C ALA A 74 13.69 13.16 -17.63
N ALA A 75 13.67 14.43 -18.05
CA ALA A 75 13.04 14.83 -19.30
C ALA A 75 13.79 14.26 -20.52
N ASP A 76 15.13 14.29 -20.50
CA ASP A 76 15.97 13.73 -21.56
C ASP A 76 15.76 12.23 -21.72
N LEU A 77 15.65 11.49 -20.60
CA LEU A 77 15.38 10.06 -20.60
C LEU A 77 14.02 9.74 -21.21
N LEU A 78 12.97 10.51 -20.89
CA LEU A 78 11.67 10.32 -21.55
C LEU A 78 11.69 10.65 -23.03
N ALA A 79 12.40 11.70 -23.44
CA ALA A 79 12.55 12.04 -24.85
C ALA A 79 13.27 10.91 -25.61
N ALA A 80 14.29 10.29 -24.99
CA ALA A 80 14.96 9.13 -25.54
C ALA A 80 14.03 7.92 -25.71
N VAL A 81 13.17 7.65 -24.72
CA VAL A 81 12.16 6.57 -24.81
C VAL A 81 11.22 6.83 -26.00
N ARG A 82 10.66 8.04 -26.12
CA ARG A 82 9.78 8.40 -27.25
C ARG A 82 10.46 8.29 -28.60
N ALA A 83 11.75 8.64 -28.69
CA ALA A 83 12.53 8.48 -29.92
C ALA A 83 12.63 7.00 -30.31
N VAL A 84 12.88 6.10 -29.36
CA VAL A 84 12.92 4.65 -29.58
C VAL A 84 11.56 4.13 -30.04
N GLU A 85 10.48 4.55 -29.39
CA GLU A 85 9.11 4.18 -29.77
C GLU A 85 8.75 4.64 -31.19
N ALA A 86 9.30 5.78 -31.63
CA ALA A 86 9.15 6.30 -32.99
C ALA A 86 10.11 5.63 -34.02
N GLY A 87 10.88 4.62 -33.63
CA GLY A 87 11.88 3.96 -34.48
C GLY A 87 13.15 4.78 -34.72
N GLY A 88 13.31 5.90 -34.02
CA GLY A 88 14.50 6.74 -34.03
C GLY A 88 15.57 6.25 -33.06
N LYS A 89 16.79 6.81 -33.20
CA LYS A 89 17.92 6.49 -32.32
C LYS A 89 18.18 7.64 -31.34
N PRO A 90 18.08 7.41 -30.02
CA PRO A 90 18.30 8.46 -29.02
C PRO A 90 19.78 8.85 -28.96
N ALA A 91 20.06 10.07 -28.49
CA ALA A 91 21.42 10.54 -28.27
C ALA A 91 22.13 9.69 -27.19
N SER A 92 23.34 9.19 -27.49
CA SER A 92 24.10 8.29 -26.61
C SER A 92 24.44 8.91 -25.26
N THR A 93 24.59 10.22 -25.20
CA THR A 93 24.88 11.00 -23.99
C THR A 93 23.77 10.92 -22.93
N VAL A 94 22.53 10.60 -23.33
CA VAL A 94 21.41 10.42 -22.40
C VAL A 94 21.63 9.21 -21.47
N PHE A 95 22.46 8.23 -21.86
CA PHE A 95 22.78 7.07 -21.03
C PHE A 95 24.14 7.15 -20.34
N ALA A 96 24.87 8.27 -20.49
CA ALA A 96 26.12 8.46 -19.79
C ALA A 96 25.89 8.48 -18.26
N ALA A 97 26.73 7.75 -17.53
CA ALA A 97 26.76 7.78 -16.08
C ALA A 97 27.08 9.21 -15.58
N PRO A 98 26.56 9.61 -14.41
CA PRO A 98 26.90 10.89 -13.82
C PRO A 98 28.41 10.98 -13.60
N ALA A 99 28.98 12.17 -13.80
CA ALA A 99 30.39 12.41 -13.51
C ALA A 99 30.66 12.12 -12.04
N ARG A 100 31.68 11.30 -11.76
CA ARG A 100 32.12 11.04 -10.38
C ARG A 100 32.63 12.37 -9.78
N PRO A 101 32.27 12.71 -8.53
CA PRO A 101 32.84 13.88 -7.88
C PRO A 101 34.37 13.78 -7.85
N ALA A 102 35.04 14.90 -8.11
CA ALA A 102 36.50 14.99 -8.05
C ALA A 102 36.98 14.74 -6.61
N PRO A 103 38.14 14.10 -6.40
CA PRO A 103 38.68 13.92 -5.05
C PRO A 103 38.89 15.29 -4.40
N GLU A 104 38.39 15.45 -3.17
CA GLU A 104 38.70 16.61 -2.34
C GLU A 104 40.21 16.61 -2.04
N ARG A 105 40.87 17.75 -2.25
CA ARG A 105 42.32 17.92 -2.02
C ARG A 105 42.60 18.43 -0.62
#